data_AF-A0A1F4D966-F1
#
_entry.id   AF-A0A1F4D966-F1
#
_cell.length_a   1.000
_cell.length_b   1.000
_cell.length_c   1.000
_cell.angle_alpha   90.00
_cell.angle_beta   90.00
_cell.angle_gamma   90.00
#
_symmetry.space_group_name_H-M   'P 1'
#
loop_
_entity.id
_entity.type
_entity.pdbx_description
1 polymer ?
#
loop_
_entity_poly.entity_id
_entity_poly.type
_entity_poly.pdbx_seq_one_letter_code
_entity_poly.pdbx_strand_id
1 'polypeptide(L)'
;MFTVKPDGSILCDTLEEALALREATLSRASEAQTQSALKELQRIGQSTPVATFLSKLRPYDGQELDTAGLAKIFEVQSHTVVGPKLRGLRTMFQREGVDLDSYLHEGVGGSGEKVWRVRFS
;
A
#
# COMPACT_ATOMS: atom_id res chain seq x y z
N MET A 1 -41.38 2.38 -22.42
CA MET A 1 -41.56 3.42 -21.39
C MET A 1 -41.58 2.66 -20.08
N PHE A 2 -40.94 3.09 -18.98
CA PHE A 2 -40.97 2.29 -17.74
C PHE A 2 -41.90 2.91 -16.69
N THR A 3 -42.66 2.06 -15.99
CA THR A 3 -43.62 2.48 -14.96
C THR A 3 -43.11 2.02 -13.60
N VAL A 4 -42.90 2.97 -12.68
CA VAL A 4 -42.53 2.67 -11.28
C VAL A 4 -43.80 2.52 -10.46
N LYS A 5 -44.00 1.35 -9.86
CA LYS A 5 -45.13 1.08 -8.97
C LYS A 5 -44.88 1.63 -7.56
N PRO A 6 -45.94 1.84 -6.76
CA PRO A 6 -45.81 2.34 -5.38
C PRO A 6 -45.01 1.45 -4.44
N ASP A 7 -44.88 0.15 -4.76
CA ASP A 7 -44.08 -0.83 -4.01
C ASP A 7 -42.58 -0.79 -4.35
N GLY A 8 -42.17 0.14 -5.23
CA GLY A 8 -40.79 0.29 -5.69
C GLY A 8 -40.39 -0.66 -6.82
N SER A 9 -41.31 -1.51 -7.31
CA SER A 9 -41.06 -2.35 -8.47
C SER A 9 -41.13 -1.55 -9.78
N ILE A 10 -40.28 -1.88 -10.75
CA ILE A 10 -40.23 -1.19 -12.05
C ILE A 10 -40.71 -2.15 -13.13
N LEU A 11 -41.80 -1.79 -13.80
CA LEU A 11 -42.28 -2.48 -14.99
C LEU A 11 -41.63 -1.86 -16.22
N CYS A 12 -40.99 -2.70 -17.03
CA CYS A 12 -40.45 -2.32 -18.33
C CYS A 12 -41.32 -2.93 -19.42
N ASP A 13 -41.69 -2.14 -20.43
CA ASP A 13 -42.58 -2.61 -21.51
C ASP A 13 -41.84 -3.53 -22.49
N THR A 14 -40.51 -3.42 -22.56
CA THR A 14 -39.66 -4.19 -23.47
C THR A 14 -38.43 -4.77 -22.77
N LEU A 15 -37.87 -5.83 -23.34
CA LEU A 15 -36.65 -6.47 -22.86
C LEU A 15 -35.44 -5.51 -22.93
N GLU A 16 -35.35 -4.70 -23.97
CA GLU A 16 -34.28 -3.72 -24.17
C GLU A 16 -34.27 -2.65 -23.06
N GLU A 17 -35.45 -2.19 -22.63
CA GLU A 17 -35.58 -1.26 -21.52
C GLU A 17 -35.17 -1.89 -20.18
N ALA A 18 -35.55 -3.15 -19.94
CA ALA A 18 -35.15 -3.87 -18.73
C ALA A 18 -33.62 -4.07 -18.66
N LEU A 19 -32.99 -4.35 -19.80
CA LEU A 19 -31.54 -4.48 -19.90
C LEU A 19 -30.83 -3.13 -19.69
N ALA A 20 -31.30 -2.05 -20.33
CA ALA A 20 -30.73 -0.72 -20.16
C ALA A 20 -30.87 -0.22 -18.71
N LEU A 21 -32.00 -0.49 -18.06
CA LEU A 21 -32.23 -0.10 -16.66
C LEU A 21 -31.33 -0.91 -15.71
N ARG A 22 -31.13 -2.20 -15.97
CA ARG A 22 -30.19 -3.07 -15.24
C ARG A 22 -28.76 -2.57 -15.40
N GLU A 23 -28.36 -2.20 -16.61
CA GLU A 23 -27.01 -1.71 -16.91
C GLU A 23 -26.75 -0.35 -16.24
N ALA A 24 -27.71 0.57 -16.28
CA ALA A 24 -27.64 1.86 -15.58
C ALA A 24 -27.60 1.69 -14.04
N THR A 25 -28.34 0.71 -13.51
CA THR A 25 -28.36 0.40 -12.07
C THR A 25 -27.05 -0.25 -11.63
N LEU A 26 -26.48 -1.16 -12.43
CA LEU A 26 -25.18 -1.76 -12.19
C LEU A 26 -24.05 -0.73 -12.31
N SER A 27 -24.13 0.21 -13.26
CA SER A 27 -23.18 1.31 -13.41
C SER A 27 -23.23 2.29 -12.24
N ARG A 28 -24.42 2.58 -11.70
CA ARG A 28 -24.57 3.40 -10.48
C ARG A 28 -24.10 2.67 -9.23
N ALA A 29 -24.40 1.37 -9.13
CA ALA A 29 -23.91 0.52 -8.05
C ALA A 29 -22.39 0.40 -8.10
N SER A 30 -21.79 0.33 -9.30
CA SER A 30 -20.34 0.33 -9.46
C SER A 30 -19.73 1.68 -9.12
N GLU A 31 -20.35 2.81 -9.42
CA GLU A 31 -19.87 4.12 -8.95
C GLU A 31 -19.90 4.25 -7.43
N ALA A 32 -20.98 3.81 -6.78
CA ALA A 32 -21.07 3.83 -5.32
C ALA A 32 -20.07 2.88 -4.66
N GLN A 33 -19.87 1.69 -5.23
CA GLN A 33 -18.84 0.73 -4.81
C GLN A 33 -17.43 1.25 -5.08
N THR A 34 -17.21 1.93 -6.20
CA THR A 34 -15.91 2.52 -6.56
C THR A 34 -15.60 3.72 -5.67
N GLN A 35 -16.59 4.56 -5.33
CA GLN A 35 -16.42 5.63 -4.35
C GLN A 35 -16.22 5.09 -2.93
N SER A 36 -16.89 4.00 -2.56
CA SER A 36 -16.64 3.33 -1.27
C SER A 36 -15.24 2.74 -1.23
N ALA A 37 -14.80 2.05 -2.29
CA ALA A 37 -13.44 1.53 -2.41
C ALA A 37 -12.38 2.65 -2.45
N LEU A 38 -12.65 3.77 -3.12
CA LEU A 38 -11.78 4.95 -3.12
C LEU A 38 -11.74 5.64 -1.74
N LYS A 39 -12.86 5.72 -1.02
CA LYS A 39 -12.89 6.21 0.37
C LYS A 39 -12.18 5.26 1.32
N GLU A 40 -12.26 3.95 1.08
CA GLU A 40 -11.54 2.93 1.84
C GLU A 40 -10.03 3.00 1.54
N LEU A 41 -9.62 3.20 0.29
CA LEU A 41 -8.24 3.49 -0.11
C LEU A 41 -7.71 4.82 0.46
N GLN A 42 -8.54 5.87 0.54
CA GLN A 42 -8.19 7.13 1.20
C GLN A 42 -8.14 7.00 2.73
N ARG A 43 -8.94 6.10 3.32
CA ARG A 43 -8.88 5.76 4.75
C ARG A 43 -7.68 4.86 5.08
N ILE A 44 -7.24 4.04 4.12
CA ILE A 44 -5.94 3.34 4.07
C ILE A 44 -4.80 4.31 3.70
N GLY A 45 -5.08 5.62 3.58
CA GLY A 45 -4.08 6.69 3.66
C GLY A 45 -3.44 6.84 5.06
N GLN A 46 -3.66 5.90 5.97
CA GLN A 46 -2.81 5.69 7.13
C GLN A 46 -1.49 5.10 6.63
N SER A 47 -0.38 5.81 6.82
CA SER A 47 0.96 5.44 6.36
C SER A 47 1.20 3.93 6.51
N THR A 48 1.32 3.22 5.39
CA THR A 48 1.63 1.79 5.42
C THR A 48 2.92 1.57 6.23
N PRO A 49 3.14 0.38 6.81
CA PRO A 49 4.42 0.09 7.48
C PRO A 49 5.63 0.39 6.58
N VAL A 50 5.49 0.20 5.27
CA VAL A 50 6.46 0.56 4.23
C VAL A 50 6.65 2.07 4.16
N ALA A 51 5.58 2.86 3.98
CA ALA A 51 5.67 4.32 3.92
C ALA A 51 6.23 4.94 5.21
N THR A 52 5.86 4.38 6.36
CA THR A 52 6.37 4.80 7.68
C THR A 52 7.87 4.53 7.79
N PHE A 53 8.31 3.35 7.36
CA PHE A 53 9.72 2.99 7.36
C PHE A 53 10.54 3.88 6.40
N LEU A 54 10.07 4.09 5.17
CA LEU A 54 10.74 4.97 4.21
C LEU A 54 10.83 6.41 4.71
N SER A 55 9.78 6.91 5.38
CA SER A 55 9.81 8.24 6.02
C SER A 55 10.90 8.34 7.09
N LYS A 56 11.06 7.30 7.91
CA LYS A 56 12.14 7.22 8.91
C LYS A 56 13.53 7.04 8.29
N LEU A 57 13.61 6.43 7.10
CA LEU A 57 14.85 6.18 6.39
C LEU A 57 15.34 7.41 5.60
N ARG A 58 14.42 8.28 5.16
CA ARG A 58 14.69 9.47 4.33
C ARG A 58 15.74 10.44 4.87
N PRO A 59 15.84 10.72 6.19
CA PRO A 59 16.89 11.58 6.74
C PRO A 59 18.31 11.03 6.56
N TYR A 60 18.44 9.74 6.24
CA TYR A 60 19.72 9.06 6.06
C TYR A 60 20.09 8.91 4.58
N ASP A 61 19.38 9.58 3.67
CA ASP A 61 19.69 9.52 2.23
C ASP A 61 21.15 9.90 1.94
N GLY A 62 21.84 9.07 1.16
CA GLY A 62 23.26 9.18 0.87
C GLY A 62 24.20 8.71 2.00
N GLN A 63 23.67 8.29 3.15
CA GLN A 63 24.46 7.82 4.28
C GLN A 63 24.60 6.29 4.30
N GLU A 64 25.67 5.83 4.95
CA GLU A 64 25.87 4.43 5.29
C GLU A 64 25.48 4.19 6.74
N LEU A 65 24.57 3.24 6.94
CA LEU A 65 24.09 2.83 8.25
C LEU A 65 24.69 1.47 8.59
N ASP A 66 25.25 1.32 9.77
CA ASP A 66 25.60 0.02 10.31
C ASP A 66 24.36 -0.66 10.95
N THR A 67 24.56 -1.84 11.54
CA THR A 67 23.45 -2.60 12.14
C THR A 67 22.84 -1.83 13.31
N ALA A 68 23.65 -1.06 14.04
CA ALA A 68 23.22 -0.23 15.16
C ALA A 68 22.36 0.96 14.69
N GLY A 69 22.74 1.61 13.59
CA GLY A 69 21.99 2.68 12.95
C GLY A 69 20.62 2.22 12.50
N LEU A 70 20.53 1.04 11.85
CA LEU A 70 19.24 0.45 11.50
C LEU A 70 18.41 0.05 12.73
N ALA A 71 19.04 -0.48 13.79
CA ALA A 71 18.33 -0.80 15.02
C ALA A 71 17.64 0.43 15.63
N LYS A 72 18.27 1.62 15.56
CA LYS A 72 17.67 2.88 15.99
C LYS A 72 16.46 3.28 15.13
N ILE A 73 16.53 3.11 13.81
CA ILE A 73 15.39 3.39 12.90
C ILE A 73 14.20 2.46 13.19
N PHE A 74 14.49 1.20 13.53
CA PHE A 74 13.50 0.22 13.95
C PHE A 74 12.99 0.42 15.38
N GLU A 75 13.56 1.36 16.15
CA GLU A 75 13.26 1.57 17.57
C GLU A 75 13.41 0.27 18.40
N VAL A 76 14.41 -0.56 18.06
CA VAL A 76 14.70 -1.83 18.74
C VAL A 76 16.00 -1.74 19.54
N GLN A 77 16.00 -2.37 20.72
CA GLN A 77 17.16 -2.37 21.61
C GLN A 77 18.24 -3.38 21.22
N SER A 78 17.91 -4.39 20.39
CA SER A 78 18.84 -5.45 20.00
C SER A 78 19.16 -5.41 18.51
N HIS A 79 20.45 -5.59 18.19
CA HIS A 79 20.92 -5.65 16.80
C HIS A 79 20.52 -6.97 16.13
N THR A 80 20.22 -8.02 16.90
CA THR A 80 19.87 -9.35 16.39
C THR A 80 18.50 -9.39 15.70
N VAL A 81 17.61 -8.43 16.01
CA VAL A 81 16.26 -8.35 15.43
C VAL A 81 16.20 -7.53 14.14
N VAL A 82 17.30 -6.85 13.76
CA VAL A 82 17.37 -6.06 12.51
C VAL A 82 17.17 -6.94 11.28
N GLY A 83 17.88 -8.07 11.20
CA GLY A 83 17.76 -9.00 10.07
C GLY A 83 16.33 -9.54 9.87
N PRO A 84 15.68 -10.10 10.91
CA PRO A 84 14.27 -10.51 10.84
C PRO A 84 13.31 -9.37 10.44
N LYS A 85 13.52 -8.15 10.95
CA LYS A 85 12.70 -6.97 10.61
C LYS A 85 12.84 -6.58 9.14
N LEU A 86 14.06 -6.52 8.62
CA LEU A 86 14.32 -6.27 7.19
C LEU A 86 13.69 -7.33 6.31
N ARG A 87 13.77 -8.61 6.70
CA ARG A 87 13.10 -9.70 5.97
C ARG A 87 11.57 -9.53 5.95
N GLY A 88 10.98 -9.18 7.10
CA GLY A 88 9.55 -8.91 7.19
C GLY A 88 9.12 -7.72 6.33
N LEU A 89 9.90 -6.64 6.35
CA LEU A 89 9.65 -5.47 5.51
C LEU A 89 9.79 -5.79 4.03
N ARG A 90 10.79 -6.57 3.61
CA ARG A 90 10.94 -6.98 2.21
C ARG A 90 9.67 -7.67 1.68
N THR A 91 9.06 -8.54 2.48
CA THR A 91 7.77 -9.16 2.13
C THR A 91 6.63 -8.15 2.02
N MET A 92 6.61 -7.12 2.86
CA MET A 92 5.60 -6.04 2.79
C MET A 92 5.80 -5.15 1.56
N PHE A 93 7.04 -4.74 1.30
CA PHE A 93 7.45 -4.00 0.11
C PHE A 93 7.01 -4.73 -1.17
N GLN A 94 7.29 -6.03 -1.28
CA GLN A 94 6.86 -6.85 -2.41
C GLN A 94 5.33 -6.88 -2.60
N ARG A 95 4.56 -6.91 -1.50
CA ARG A 95 3.09 -6.86 -1.57
C ARG A 95 2.56 -5.51 -2.02
N GLU A 96 3.27 -4.43 -1.70
CA GLU A 96 2.95 -3.06 -2.11
C GLU A 96 3.53 -2.71 -3.51
N GLY A 97 4.21 -3.65 -4.18
CA GLY A 97 4.82 -3.42 -5.49
C GLY A 97 6.06 -2.52 -5.45
N VAL A 98 6.67 -2.34 -4.27
CA VAL A 98 7.86 -1.53 -4.06
C VAL A 98 9.04 -2.46 -3.78
N ASP A 99 10.24 -2.14 -4.27
CA ASP A 99 11.45 -2.90 -3.93
C ASP A 99 12.24 -2.20 -2.82
N LEU A 100 12.53 -2.93 -1.73
CA LEU A 100 13.34 -2.43 -0.62
C LEU A 100 14.78 -2.17 -1.07
N ASP A 101 15.28 -2.99 -2.00
CA ASP A 101 16.66 -2.90 -2.48
C ASP A 101 16.90 -1.65 -3.33
N SER A 102 15.85 -0.98 -3.78
CA SER A 102 15.93 0.36 -4.42
C SER A 102 16.27 1.48 -3.44
N TYR A 103 16.05 1.26 -2.13
CA TYR A 103 16.26 2.27 -1.10
C TYR A 103 17.40 1.94 -0.14
N LEU A 104 17.67 0.66 0.07
CA LEU A 104 18.60 0.18 1.09
C LEU A 104 19.48 -0.93 0.51
N HIS A 105 20.74 -0.59 0.21
CA HIS A 105 21.69 -1.52 -0.39
C HIS A 105 22.60 -2.14 0.67
N GLU A 106 22.54 -3.45 0.84
CA GLU A 106 23.46 -4.18 1.72
C GLU A 106 24.87 -4.24 1.14
N GLY A 107 25.86 -3.96 1.97
CA GLY A 107 27.29 -4.08 1.69
C GLY A 107 28.06 -4.58 2.92
N VAL A 108 29.37 -4.73 2.74
CA VAL A 108 30.28 -5.17 3.80
C VAL A 108 31.30 -4.05 4.03
N GLY A 109 31.37 -3.57 5.28
CA GLY A 109 32.31 -2.53 5.70
C GLY A 109 33.74 -3.06 5.82
N GLY A 110 34.71 -2.16 5.98
CA GLY A 110 36.13 -2.51 6.09
C GLY A 110 36.49 -3.45 7.26
N SER A 111 35.62 -3.53 8.28
CA SER A 111 35.72 -4.41 9.46
C SER A 111 35.03 -5.77 9.28
N GLY A 112 34.40 -6.04 8.13
CA GLY A 112 33.55 -7.21 7.92
C GLY A 112 32.13 -7.06 8.47
N GLU A 113 31.80 -5.90 9.03
CA GLU A 113 30.46 -5.57 9.52
C GLU A 113 29.48 -5.33 8.37
N LYS A 114 28.21 -5.67 8.57
CA LYS A 114 27.15 -5.35 7.62
C LYS A 114 26.85 -3.85 7.66
N VAL A 115 26.84 -3.24 6.49
CA VAL A 115 26.54 -1.82 6.31
C VAL A 115 25.48 -1.70 5.23
N TRP A 116 24.57 -0.74 5.38
CA TRP A 116 23.50 -0.49 4.45
C TRP A 116 23.58 0.93 3.94
N ARG A 117 23.72 1.09 2.63
CA ARG A 117 23.72 2.40 1.98
C ARG A 117 22.30 2.78 1.63
N VAL A 118 21.85 3.93 2.13
CA VAL A 118 20.52 4.47 1.86
C VAL A 118 20.57 5.36 0.61
N ARG A 119 19.62 5.17 -0.31
CA ARG A 119 19.46 6.02 -1.49
C ARG A 119 18.00 6.26 -1.82
N PHE A 120 17.64 7.51 -2.08
CA PHE A 120 16.36 7.87 -2.70
C PHE A 120 16.66 8.46 -4.09
N SER A 121 16.43 7.65 -5.13
CA SER A 121 16.57 8.05 -6.55
C SER A 121 15.47 9.00 -7.01
#